data_AF-A0A7J8C4T8-F1
#
_entry.id   AF-A0A7J8C4T8-F1
#
_cell.length_a   1.000
_cell.length_b   1.000
_cell.length_c   1.000
_cell.angle_alpha   90.00
_cell.angle_beta   90.00
_cell.angle_gamma   90.00
#
_symmetry.space_group_name_H-M   'P 1'
#
loop_
_entity.id
_entity.type
_entity.pdbx_description
1 polymer ?
#
loop_
_entity_poly.entity_id
_entity_poly.type
_entity_poly.pdbx_seq_one_letter_code
_entity_poly.pdbx_strand_id
1 'polypeptide(L)'
;MVEEGNPHHYFVASQDQNLSMKVKKKPGVPLMFIIQNTIVLDKPSPKTIAYVKAVESGQLVSVHEKQSIKQLKEEQGLVNNPEQRRRKKRKKISGPNPLSCLKKKKKAQDTKPSASEKKRKRKRIRNRSTSKVLSEKQNAEG
;
A
#
# COMPACT_ATOMS: atom_id res chain seq x y z
N MET A 1 -26.43 -32.95 13.08
CA MET A 1 -24.97 -32.94 12.78
C MET A 1 -24.49 -31.50 12.82
N VAL A 2 -23.21 -31.21 13.13
CA VAL A 2 -22.72 -29.81 13.09
C VAL A 2 -22.54 -29.38 11.63
N GLU A 3 -23.49 -28.59 11.14
CA GLU A 3 -23.52 -28.00 9.80
C GLU A 3 -22.47 -26.88 9.64
N GLU A 4 -22.28 -26.38 8.43
CA GLU A 4 -21.41 -25.22 8.19
C GLU A 4 -21.95 -23.98 8.90
N GLY A 5 -21.06 -23.20 9.52
CA GLY A 5 -21.43 -22.00 10.27
C GLY A 5 -22.08 -22.24 11.64
N ASN A 6 -22.37 -23.50 12.02
CA ASN A 6 -22.92 -23.88 13.32
C ASN A 6 -24.13 -23.00 13.75
N PRO A 7 -25.26 -23.05 13.01
CA PRO A 7 -26.39 -22.14 13.20
C PRO A 7 -27.06 -22.28 14.58
N HIS A 8 -26.98 -23.46 15.18
CA HIS A 8 -27.53 -23.76 16.51
C HIS A 8 -26.53 -23.57 17.65
N HIS A 9 -25.32 -23.07 17.36
CA HIS A 9 -24.28 -22.77 18.35
C HIS A 9 -23.92 -23.95 19.27
N TYR A 10 -23.83 -25.15 18.69
CA TYR A 10 -23.43 -26.34 19.45
C TYR A 10 -21.99 -26.26 19.93
N PHE A 11 -21.76 -26.80 21.12
CA PHE A 11 -20.45 -27.11 21.66
C PHE A 11 -20.16 -28.59 21.40
N VAL A 12 -18.94 -28.90 20.97
CA VAL A 12 -18.53 -30.29 20.76
C VAL A 12 -17.60 -30.69 21.90
N ALA A 13 -17.99 -31.68 22.70
CA ALA A 13 -17.12 -32.28 23.70
C ALA A 13 -16.62 -33.63 23.18
N SER A 14 -15.30 -33.80 23.02
CA SER A 14 -14.72 -35.03 22.48
C SER A 14 -13.30 -35.24 22.99
N GLN A 15 -12.92 -36.50 23.23
CA GLN A 15 -11.54 -36.89 23.53
C GLN A 15 -10.80 -37.49 22.34
N ASP A 16 -11.52 -37.81 21.26
CA ASP A 16 -10.87 -38.30 20.04
C ASP A 16 -10.14 -37.15 19.33
N GLN A 17 -8.84 -37.36 19.11
CA GLN A 17 -7.97 -36.43 18.41
C GLN A 17 -8.35 -36.26 16.95
N ASN A 18 -8.79 -37.33 16.27
CA ASN A 18 -9.17 -37.29 14.86
C ASN A 18 -10.43 -36.47 14.65
N LEU A 19 -11.45 -36.68 15.48
CA LEU A 19 -12.65 -35.86 15.48
C LEU A 19 -12.32 -34.40 15.82
N SER A 20 -11.47 -34.16 16.83
CA SER A 20 -11.05 -32.81 17.22
C SER A 20 -10.37 -32.05 16.09
N MET A 21 -9.47 -32.69 15.34
CA MET A 21 -8.84 -32.09 14.16
C MET A 21 -9.85 -31.76 13.06
N LYS A 22 -10.86 -32.61 12.84
CA LYS A 22 -11.92 -32.35 11.86
C LYS A 22 -12.80 -31.17 12.28
N VAL A 23 -13.14 -31.07 13.56
CA VAL A 23 -13.95 -29.96 14.09
C VAL A 23 -13.17 -28.64 14.05
N LYS A 24 -11.89 -28.63 14.42
CA LYS A 24 -11.02 -27.44 14.33
C LYS A 24 -10.89 -26.87 12.91
N LYS A 25 -11.13 -27.68 11.87
CA LYS A 25 -11.16 -27.22 10.48
C LYS A 25 -12.40 -26.39 10.15
N LYS A 26 -13.48 -26.46 10.93
CA LYS A 26 -14.69 -25.65 10.77
C LYS A 26 -14.58 -24.41 11.68
N PRO A 27 -14.79 -23.18 11.17
CA PRO A 27 -14.86 -21.99 12.02
C PRO A 27 -16.15 -22.01 12.86
N GLY A 28 -16.10 -21.40 14.05
CA GLY A 28 -17.30 -21.17 14.87
C GLY A 28 -17.81 -22.36 15.67
N VAL A 29 -17.00 -23.41 15.86
CA VAL A 29 -17.33 -24.56 16.72
C VAL A 29 -16.40 -24.61 17.93
N PRO A 30 -16.88 -24.28 19.14
CA PRO A 30 -16.12 -24.45 20.36
C PRO A 30 -15.95 -25.93 20.70
N LEU A 31 -14.75 -26.32 21.14
CA LEU A 31 -14.42 -27.69 21.45
C LEU A 31 -14.00 -27.83 22.92
N MET A 32 -14.53 -28.86 23.59
CA MET A 32 -14.33 -29.10 25.01
C MET A 32 -13.68 -30.46 25.23
N PHE A 33 -12.78 -30.51 26.21
CA PHE A 33 -12.08 -31.71 26.65
C PHE A 33 -12.31 -31.92 28.14
N ILE A 34 -12.22 -33.18 28.59
CA ILE A 34 -12.13 -33.51 30.01
C ILE A 34 -10.66 -33.82 30.31
N ILE A 35 -10.03 -33.01 31.16
CA ILE A 35 -8.66 -33.25 31.62
C ILE A 35 -8.75 -33.55 33.11
N GLN A 36 -8.49 -34.80 33.48
CA GLN A 36 -8.68 -35.31 34.85
C GLN A 36 -10.12 -35.04 35.33
N ASN A 37 -10.29 -34.22 36.36
CA ASN A 37 -11.59 -33.87 36.94
C ASN A 37 -12.10 -32.49 36.49
N THR A 38 -11.52 -31.92 35.42
CA THR A 38 -11.86 -30.59 34.93
C THR A 38 -12.34 -30.63 33.48
N ILE A 39 -13.33 -29.80 33.16
CA ILE A 39 -13.80 -29.61 31.81
C ILE A 39 -13.12 -28.34 31.28
N VAL A 40 -12.36 -28.47 30.20
CA VAL A 40 -11.57 -27.39 29.62
C VAL A 40 -12.11 -27.04 28.25
N LEU A 41 -12.43 -25.76 28.04
CA LEU A 41 -12.75 -25.21 26.73
C LEU A 41 -11.45 -24.90 25.97
N ASP A 42 -11.33 -25.43 24.76
CA ASP A 42 -10.17 -25.20 23.92
C ASP A 42 -10.12 -23.76 23.40
N LYS A 43 -8.92 -23.29 23.06
CA LYS A 43 -8.72 -22.00 22.43
C LYS A 43 -9.38 -21.99 21.05
N PRO A 44 -9.88 -20.83 20.58
CA PRO A 44 -10.50 -20.73 19.27
C PRO A 44 -9.50 -21.14 18.18
N SER A 45 -9.97 -21.97 17.24
CA SER A 45 -9.16 -22.40 16.09
C SER A 45 -8.64 -21.19 15.29
N PRO A 46 -7.44 -21.27 14.70
CA PRO A 46 -6.92 -20.24 13.80
C PRO A 46 -7.90 -19.84 12.70
N LYS A 47 -8.71 -20.78 12.22
CA LYS A 47 -9.76 -20.53 11.23
C LYS A 47 -10.89 -19.66 11.78
N THR A 48 -11.32 -19.92 13.02
CA THR A 48 -12.32 -19.08 13.70
C THR A 48 -11.78 -17.67 13.89
N ILE A 49 -10.53 -17.54 14.34
CA ILE A 49 -9.87 -16.23 14.51
C ILE A 49 -9.79 -15.49 13.17
N ALA A 50 -9.38 -16.17 12.09
CA ALA A 50 -9.32 -15.57 10.76
C ALA A 50 -10.70 -15.15 10.24
N TYR A 51 -11.73 -15.97 10.45
CA TYR A 51 -13.10 -15.64 10.09
C TYR A 51 -13.60 -14.41 10.84
N VAL A 52 -13.42 -14.37 12.16
CA VAL A 52 -13.80 -13.20 12.98
C VAL A 52 -13.07 -11.95 12.50
N LYS A 53 -11.75 -12.02 12.29
CA LYS A 53 -10.98 -10.88 11.74
C LYS A 53 -11.49 -10.41 10.37
N ALA A 54 -11.87 -11.34 9.49
CA ALA A 54 -12.41 -11.00 8.17
C ALA A 54 -13.78 -10.31 8.30
N VAL A 55 -14.65 -10.85 9.15
CA VAL A 55 -15.98 -10.26 9.44
C VAL A 55 -15.82 -8.88 10.06
N GLU A 56 -14.99 -8.74 11.09
CA GLU A 56 -14.65 -7.46 11.73
C GLU A 56 -14.15 -6.46 10.70
N SER A 57 -13.18 -6.83 9.85
CA SER A 57 -12.66 -5.93 8.82
C SER A 57 -13.74 -5.43 7.85
N GLY A 58 -14.77 -6.23 7.59
CA GLY A 58 -15.92 -5.86 6.77
C GLY A 58 -16.97 -5.02 7.51
N GLN A 59 -17.12 -5.23 8.82
CA GLN A 59 -18.13 -4.59 9.68
C GLN A 59 -17.60 -3.39 10.48
N LEU A 60 -16.30 -3.13 10.46
CA LEU A 60 -15.65 -2.04 11.22
C LEU A 60 -16.26 -0.65 10.96
N VAL A 61 -16.97 -0.49 9.85
CA VAL A 61 -17.60 0.76 9.44
C VAL A 61 -19.05 0.46 9.08
N SER A 62 -19.99 1.13 9.73
CA SER A 62 -21.42 1.05 9.42
C SER A 62 -21.67 1.47 7.96
N VAL A 63 -22.80 1.05 7.41
CA VAL A 63 -23.17 1.40 6.03
C VAL A 63 -23.21 2.91 5.83
N HIS A 64 -23.72 3.66 6.83
CA HIS A 64 -23.78 5.11 6.80
C HIS A 64 -22.40 5.76 6.85
N GLU A 65 -21.53 5.31 7.74
CA GLU A 65 -20.15 5.81 7.83
C GLU A 65 -19.37 5.50 6.53
N LYS A 66 -19.59 4.33 5.91
CA LYS A 66 -19.00 4.02 4.60
C LYS A 66 -19.43 5.00 3.52
N GLN A 67 -20.69 5.43 3.52
CA GLN A 67 -21.21 6.43 2.57
C GLN A 67 -20.63 7.81 2.85
N SER A 68 -20.61 8.25 4.12
CA SER A 68 -20.02 9.53 4.53
C SER A 68 -18.53 9.61 4.17
N ILE A 69 -17.77 8.53 4.44
CA ILE A 69 -16.34 8.45 4.05
C ILE A 69 -16.16 8.55 2.52
N LYS A 70 -17.07 8.00 1.72
CA LYS A 70 -17.01 8.13 0.25
C LYS A 70 -17.25 9.57 -0.19
N GLN A 71 -18.30 10.21 0.33
CA GLN A 71 -18.62 11.61 0.04
C GLN A 71 -17.46 12.54 0.42
N LEU A 72 -16.91 12.40 1.63
CA LEU A 72 -15.77 13.19 2.09
C LEU A 72 -14.51 12.98 1.23
N LYS A 73 -14.27 11.75 0.75
CA LYS A 73 -13.15 11.46 -0.18
C LYS A 73 -13.35 12.13 -1.54
N GLU A 74 -14.58 12.23 -2.03
CA GLU A 74 -14.94 12.93 -3.27
C GLU A 74 -14.77 14.44 -3.11
N GLU A 75 -15.28 15.03 -2.03
CA GLU A 75 -15.13 16.46 -1.71
C GLU A 75 -13.66 16.88 -1.59
N GLN A 76 -12.84 16.06 -0.91
CA GLN A 76 -11.41 16.32 -0.76
C GLN A 76 -10.58 15.98 -2.02
N GLY A 77 -11.21 15.46 -3.08
CA GLY A 77 -10.55 15.12 -4.34
C GLY A 77 -9.51 13.99 -4.22
N LEU A 78 -9.61 13.14 -3.18
CA LEU A 78 -8.72 12.00 -2.96
C LEU A 78 -9.08 10.77 -3.81
N VAL A 79 -10.14 10.87 -4.61
CA VAL A 79 -10.55 9.80 -5.53
C VAL A 79 -9.50 9.68 -6.64
N ASN A 80 -8.81 8.54 -6.65
CA ASN A 80 -7.83 8.21 -7.68
C ASN A 80 -8.54 7.92 -9.00
N ASN A 81 -8.97 8.95 -9.73
CA ASN A 81 -9.55 8.79 -11.04
C ASN A 81 -8.41 8.58 -12.08
N PRO A 82 -8.26 7.39 -12.69
CA PRO A 82 -7.15 7.10 -13.60
C PRO A 82 -7.17 7.97 -14.87
N GLU A 83 -8.33 8.53 -15.24
CA GLU A 83 -8.49 9.39 -16.41
C GLU A 83 -7.88 10.78 -16.23
N GLN A 84 -7.95 11.37 -15.03
CA GLN A 84 -7.43 12.72 -14.77
C GLN A 84 -5.90 12.78 -14.79
N ARG A 85 -5.20 11.67 -14.52
CA ARG A 85 -3.73 11.61 -14.55
C ARG A 85 -3.12 11.78 -15.95
N ARG A 86 -3.92 11.71 -17.02
CA ARG A 86 -3.41 11.63 -18.40
C ARG A 86 -3.20 12.97 -19.13
N ARG A 87 -3.60 14.11 -18.58
CA ARG A 87 -3.43 15.40 -19.29
C ARG A 87 -2.33 16.26 -18.70
N LYS A 88 -1.08 15.79 -18.74
CA LYS A 88 0.07 16.70 -18.64
C LYS A 88 0.08 17.57 -19.90
N LYS A 89 -0.44 18.80 -19.80
CA LYS A 89 -0.33 19.80 -20.88
C LYS A 89 1.14 19.93 -21.28
N ARG A 90 1.45 19.63 -22.55
CA ARG A 90 2.79 19.84 -23.10
C ARG A 90 3.16 21.31 -22.93
N LYS A 91 4.35 21.59 -22.39
CA LYS A 91 4.84 22.96 -22.27
C LYS A 91 4.98 23.54 -23.67
N LYS A 92 4.28 24.64 -23.94
CA LYS A 92 4.49 25.41 -25.17
C LYS A 92 5.93 25.94 -25.16
N ILE A 93 6.59 25.95 -26.32
CA ILE A 93 7.91 26.56 -26.47
C ILE A 93 7.73 28.05 -26.17
N SER A 94 8.41 28.53 -25.13
CA SER A 94 8.42 29.96 -24.82
C SER A 94 8.99 30.71 -26.01
N GLY A 95 8.32 31.78 -26.44
CA GLY A 95 8.88 32.70 -27.43
C GLY A 95 10.24 33.25 -26.98
N PRO A 96 11.05 33.76 -27.92
CA PRO A 96 12.33 34.38 -27.58
C PRO A 96 12.13 35.47 -26.53
N ASN A 97 13.02 35.49 -25.53
CA ASN A 97 12.95 36.40 -24.39
C ASN A 97 12.82 37.85 -24.88
N PRO A 98 11.83 38.64 -24.42
CA PRO A 98 11.59 40.00 -24.90
C PRO A 98 12.77 40.98 -24.69
N LEU A 99 13.79 40.61 -23.91
CA LEU A 99 15.04 41.37 -23.76
C LEU A 99 16.17 40.92 -24.71
N SER A 100 15.95 39.96 -25.60
CA SER A 100 17.00 39.43 -26.50
C SER A 100 17.24 40.32 -27.73
N CYS A 101 17.54 41.60 -27.52
CA CYS A 101 18.03 42.50 -28.55
C CYS A 101 19.57 42.40 -28.66
N LEU A 102 20.08 41.22 -29.00
CA LEU A 102 21.50 41.08 -29.36
C LEU A 102 21.71 41.66 -30.76
N LYS A 103 22.51 42.74 -30.85
CA LYS A 103 22.82 43.41 -32.12
C LYS A 103 23.41 42.41 -33.12
N LYS A 104 22.95 42.49 -34.37
CA LYS A 104 23.46 41.69 -35.49
C LYS A 104 24.95 41.97 -35.65
N LYS A 105 25.81 40.97 -35.46
CA LYS A 105 27.25 41.11 -35.74
C LYS A 105 27.44 41.28 -37.24
N LYS A 106 28.17 42.33 -37.65
CA LYS A 106 28.61 42.50 -39.04
C LYS A 106 29.60 41.38 -39.36
N LYS A 107 29.43 40.73 -40.51
CA LYS A 107 30.40 39.74 -41.00
C LYS A 107 31.70 40.48 -41.32
N ALA A 108 32.77 40.17 -40.59
CA ALA A 108 34.12 40.45 -41.06
C ALA A 108 34.46 39.43 -42.15
N GLN A 109 35.07 39.90 -43.23
CA GLN A 109 35.56 39.07 -44.32
C GLN A 109 36.70 38.16 -43.86
N ASP A 110 36.80 37.02 -44.53
CA ASP A 110 37.69 35.90 -44.23
C ASP A 110 39.16 36.27 -43.98
N THR A 111 39.73 35.70 -42.92
CA THR A 111 41.11 35.18 -42.97
C THR A 111 41.26 34.00 -42.01
N LYS A 112 41.99 32.99 -42.49
CA LYS A 112 41.99 31.57 -42.14
C LYS A 112 42.93 31.23 -40.94
N PRO A 113 43.01 29.96 -40.47
CA PRO A 113 42.84 29.58 -39.06
C PRO A 113 44.11 29.08 -38.35
N SER A 114 44.05 28.87 -37.02
CA SER A 114 44.83 27.79 -36.38
C SER A 114 44.28 27.36 -35.00
N ALA A 115 44.39 26.05 -34.80
CA ALA A 115 44.76 25.35 -33.57
C ALA A 115 43.89 25.47 -32.30
N SER A 116 43.08 24.42 -32.12
CA SER A 116 43.07 23.53 -30.95
C SER A 116 43.12 24.13 -29.52
N GLU A 117 42.03 23.78 -28.82
CA GLU A 117 42.01 23.19 -27.47
C GLU A 117 41.75 24.06 -26.22
N LYS A 118 40.65 23.65 -25.57
CA LYS A 118 40.41 23.54 -24.12
C LYS A 118 40.13 24.82 -23.33
N LYS A 119 38.84 25.03 -23.02
CA LYS A 119 38.39 25.44 -21.68
C LYS A 119 36.97 24.95 -21.34
N ARG A 120 36.96 23.78 -20.69
CA ARG A 120 36.08 23.28 -19.60
C ARG A 120 34.58 23.68 -19.62
N LYS A 121 33.71 22.71 -19.95
CA LYS A 121 32.27 22.74 -19.59
C LYS A 121 32.11 22.53 -18.07
N ARG A 122 31.64 23.54 -17.33
CA ARG A 122 31.18 23.40 -15.94
C ARG A 122 29.94 22.48 -15.92
N LYS A 123 30.07 21.28 -15.35
CA LYS A 123 28.94 20.40 -15.01
C LYS A 123 28.21 21.01 -13.80
N ARG A 124 26.95 21.41 -13.96
CA ARG A 124 26.10 21.83 -12.84
C ARG A 124 25.60 20.58 -12.12
N ILE A 125 26.13 20.32 -10.92
CA ILE A 125 25.63 19.27 -10.03
C ILE A 125 24.27 19.70 -9.50
N ARG A 126 23.25 18.85 -9.65
CA ARG A 126 21.93 19.03 -9.05
C ARG A 126 21.91 18.16 -7.80
N ASN A 127 21.96 18.77 -6.63
CA ASN A 127 21.74 18.06 -5.37
C ASN A 127 20.27 17.65 -5.32
N ARG A 128 19.99 16.38 -5.59
CA ARG A 128 18.69 15.77 -5.31
C ARG A 128 18.78 15.19 -3.90
N SER A 129 18.17 15.85 -2.92
CA SER A 129 17.96 15.27 -1.60
C SER A 129 17.00 14.08 -1.75
N THR A 130 17.55 12.87 -1.72
CA THR A 130 16.77 11.66 -1.49
C THR A 130 16.60 11.51 0.02
N SER A 131 15.39 11.76 0.51
CA SER A 131 14.97 11.34 1.85
C SER A 131 15.06 9.81 1.92
N LYS A 132 16.13 9.32 2.56
CA LYS A 132 16.23 7.92 3.00
C LYS A 132 15.20 7.72 4.10
N VAL A 133 14.17 6.93 3.80
CA VAL A 133 13.32 6.29 4.82
C VAL A 133 14.16 5.18 5.45
N LEU A 134 14.39 5.30 6.76
CA LEU A 134 15.05 4.29 7.57
C LEU A 134 14.14 3.06 7.67
N SER A 135 14.63 1.91 7.22
CA SER A 135 14.08 0.60 7.57
C SER A 135 14.88 0.06 8.77
N GLU A 136 14.30 0.11 9.96
CA GLU A 136 14.82 -0.61 11.12
C GLU A 136 14.68 -2.12 10.89
N LYS A 137 15.82 -2.81 10.92
CA LYS A 137 15.89 -4.25 11.17
C LYS A 137 16.28 -4.40 12.64
N GLN A 138 15.46 -5.07 13.43
CA GLN A 138 15.87 -5.60 14.73
C GLN A 138 16.32 -7.05 14.56
N ASN A 139 17.44 -7.35 15.23
CA ASN A 139 18.24 -8.55 15.14
C ASN A 139 17.57 -9.76 15.81
N ALA A 140 17.92 -10.96 15.33
CA ALA A 140 17.87 -12.20 16.10
C ALA A 140 19.32 -12.66 16.29
N GLU A 141 19.78 -12.68 17.54
CA GLU A 141 21.00 -13.36 17.97
C GLU A 141 20.73 -14.86 18.09
N GLY A 142 21.75 -15.65 17.74
CA GLY A 142 21.85 -17.07 18.04
C GLY A 142 22.72 -17.31 19.26
#